data_AF-A0AA42YSN8-F1
#
_entry.id   AF-A0AA42YSN8-F1
#
_cell.length_a   1.000
_cell.length_b   1.000
_cell.length_c   1.000
_cell.angle_alpha   90.00
_cell.angle_beta   90.00
_cell.angle_gamma   90.00
#
_symmetry.space_group_name_H-M   'P 1'
#
loop_
_entity.id
_entity.type
_entity.pdbx_description
1 polymer ?
#
loop_
_entity_poly.entity_id
_entity_poly.type
_entity_poly.pdbx_seq_one_letter_code
_entity_poly.pdbx_strand_id
1 'polypeptide(L)'
;MKQNSLKKTVGLAAVIFLLPTLAIAYGGPGKGRGQYGPPQTAIDACDGKNTGDMVEFMNRRNVSISGTCRELDGLLIAMPEGGPGGKGYGRLGCDYGEKEWQGGNREYRHETRAELLGLTEEQQEQIEAIRSEEIAAHRDLREKMLEYSEQIRELTNKGTFDEDAVRALAEEKAKIQVEMAVAKAEMHSRIHAVMTPEQQELAKNFRSERHNRRGNHHRGPGGGW
;
A
#
# COMPACT_ATOMS: atom_id res chain seq x y z
N MET A 1 -56.11 -61.03 -7.21
CA MET A 1 -57.13 -60.46 -8.14
C MET A 1 -57.90 -59.37 -7.42
N LYS A 2 -58.20 -58.24 -8.12
CA LYS A 2 -58.95 -57.02 -7.71
C LYS A 2 -58.15 -56.11 -6.76
N GLN A 3 -57.58 -54.94 -7.12
CA GLN A 3 -58.02 -53.78 -7.91
C GLN A 3 -59.35 -53.14 -7.46
N ASN A 4 -59.23 -51.86 -7.04
CA ASN A 4 -60.11 -50.68 -7.21
C ASN A 4 -60.34 -49.90 -5.90
N SER A 5 -59.79 -48.69 -5.77
CA SER A 5 -60.36 -47.37 -6.19
C SER A 5 -61.33 -46.84 -5.11
N LEU A 6 -61.52 -45.55 -4.79
CA LEU A 6 -61.38 -44.29 -5.51
C LEU A 6 -61.59 -43.13 -4.49
N LYS A 7 -60.70 -42.12 -4.52
CA LYS A 7 -60.85 -40.65 -4.34
C LYS A 7 -62.01 -39.99 -3.55
N LYS A 8 -61.64 -38.81 -2.98
CA LYS A 8 -62.40 -37.58 -2.57
C LYS A 8 -62.53 -37.47 -1.03
N THR A 9 -62.16 -36.38 -0.33
CA THR A 9 -62.57 -34.97 -0.49
C THR A 9 -61.62 -33.99 0.24
N VAL A 10 -61.61 -32.75 -0.27
CA VAL A 10 -60.95 -31.52 0.19
C VAL A 10 -61.56 -30.96 1.47
N GLY A 11 -60.75 -30.28 2.31
CA GLY A 11 -61.19 -29.33 3.35
C GLY A 11 -60.21 -29.25 4.53
N LEU A 12 -59.28 -28.28 4.60
CA LEU A 12 -59.44 -26.91 5.12
C LEU A 12 -59.18 -26.82 6.64
N ALA A 13 -58.12 -26.13 7.04
CA ALA A 13 -58.11 -25.18 8.16
C ALA A 13 -56.70 -24.62 8.40
N ALA A 14 -56.50 -23.38 7.93
CA ALA A 14 -55.40 -22.52 8.32
C ALA A 14 -55.54 -22.16 9.81
N VAL A 15 -54.47 -22.35 10.57
CA VAL A 15 -54.35 -21.91 11.97
C VAL A 15 -53.02 -21.14 12.05
N ILE A 16 -53.06 -19.92 12.57
CA ILE A 16 -52.26 -19.43 13.71
C ILE A 16 -52.37 -17.90 13.77
N PHE A 17 -53.29 -17.48 14.64
CA PHE A 17 -53.18 -16.44 15.67
C PHE A 17 -52.41 -15.13 15.42
N LEU A 18 -53.21 -14.06 15.47
CA LEU A 18 -52.88 -12.71 15.94
C LEU A 18 -51.99 -12.69 17.19
N LEU A 19 -50.91 -11.91 17.15
CA LEU A 19 -50.22 -11.38 18.33
C LEU A 19 -50.01 -9.86 18.22
N PRO A 20 -50.00 -9.14 19.35
CA PRO A 20 -50.22 -7.69 19.42
C PRO A 20 -48.96 -6.88 19.14
N THR A 21 -49.18 -5.67 18.62
CA THR A 21 -48.16 -4.63 18.37
C THR A 21 -47.42 -4.22 19.64
N LEU A 22 -46.19 -4.71 19.79
CA LEU A 22 -45.15 -4.04 20.58
C LEU A 22 -44.31 -3.21 19.61
N ALA A 23 -44.62 -1.91 19.54
CA ALA A 23 -43.78 -0.92 18.89
C ALA A 23 -42.50 -0.76 19.71
N ILE A 24 -41.47 -1.54 19.38
CA ILE A 24 -40.12 -1.21 19.80
C ILE A 24 -39.70 -0.05 18.90
N ALA A 25 -39.69 1.16 19.47
CA ALA A 25 -38.94 2.28 18.92
C ALA A 25 -37.46 1.94 19.05
N TYR A 26 -36.95 1.14 18.12
CA TYR A 26 -35.52 0.95 17.95
C TYR A 26 -34.95 2.28 17.49
N GLY A 27 -34.11 2.86 18.35
CA GLY A 27 -33.31 4.02 18.05
C GLY A 27 -32.66 3.85 16.67
N GLY A 28 -32.81 4.89 15.86
CA GLY A 28 -32.35 4.88 14.48
C GLY A 28 -30.88 4.45 14.39
N PRO A 29 -30.51 3.66 13.37
CA PRO A 29 -29.12 3.38 13.11
C PRO A 29 -28.42 4.72 12.89
N GLY A 30 -27.51 5.04 13.82
CA GLY A 30 -26.63 6.19 13.71
C GLY A 30 -25.96 6.19 12.34
N LYS A 31 -25.71 7.40 11.81
CA LYS A 31 -25.09 7.67 10.52
C LYS A 31 -23.83 6.82 10.31
N GLY A 32 -24.04 5.62 9.79
CA GLY A 32 -23.02 4.70 9.33
C GLY A 32 -22.46 5.26 8.04
N ARG A 33 -21.13 5.26 7.95
CA ARG A 33 -20.36 5.66 6.77
C ARG A 33 -20.97 4.99 5.53
N GLY A 34 -21.46 5.80 4.60
CA GLY A 34 -22.14 5.32 3.40
C GLY A 34 -21.29 4.28 2.68
N GLN A 35 -21.86 3.09 2.50
CA GLN A 35 -21.40 2.10 1.54
C GLN A 35 -21.48 2.75 0.16
N TYR A 36 -20.33 3.20 -0.34
CA TYR A 36 -20.24 3.87 -1.63
C TYR A 36 -20.24 2.80 -2.72
N GLY A 37 -21.44 2.37 -3.11
CA GLY A 37 -21.62 1.60 -4.34
C GLY A 37 -21.27 2.45 -5.57
N PRO A 38 -20.97 1.81 -6.71
CA PRO A 38 -20.81 2.50 -7.98
C PRO A 38 -22.02 3.42 -8.24
N PRO A 39 -21.82 4.61 -8.84
CA PRO A 39 -22.93 5.51 -9.13
C PRO A 39 -23.93 4.78 -10.03
N GLN A 40 -25.22 4.83 -9.67
CA GLN A 40 -26.28 4.15 -10.42
C GLN A 40 -26.31 4.58 -11.89
N THR A 41 -25.95 5.84 -12.17
CA THR A 41 -25.81 6.37 -13.54
C THR A 41 -24.83 5.58 -14.41
N ALA A 42 -23.83 4.92 -13.82
CA ALA A 42 -22.89 4.08 -14.54
C ALA A 42 -23.41 2.65 -14.76
N ILE A 43 -24.32 2.18 -13.91
CA ILE A 43 -24.97 0.87 -14.07
C ILE A 43 -26.05 0.98 -15.15
N ASP A 44 -26.90 1.99 -15.06
CA ASP A 44 -28.00 2.24 -16.00
C ASP A 44 -27.47 2.48 -17.43
N ALA A 45 -26.28 3.10 -17.55
CA ALA A 45 -25.66 3.36 -18.86
C ALA A 45 -25.23 2.07 -19.59
N CYS A 46 -25.03 0.97 -18.87
CA CYS A 46 -24.65 -0.33 -19.43
C CYS A 46 -25.78 -1.37 -19.41
N ASP A 47 -27.01 -0.96 -19.06
CA ASP A 47 -28.16 -1.86 -19.07
C ASP A 47 -28.50 -2.29 -20.51
N GLY A 48 -28.56 -3.60 -20.74
CA GLY A 48 -28.74 -4.19 -22.08
C GLY A 48 -27.55 -4.03 -23.04
N LYS A 49 -26.36 -3.65 -22.55
CA LYS A 49 -25.11 -3.58 -23.32
C LYS A 49 -24.19 -4.76 -23.01
N ASN A 50 -23.20 -4.98 -23.89
CA ASN A 50 -22.17 -5.99 -23.69
C ASN A 50 -20.90 -5.38 -23.09
N THR A 51 -20.09 -6.23 -22.46
CA THR A 51 -18.74 -5.87 -22.03
C THR A 51 -17.92 -5.38 -23.22
N GLY A 52 -17.34 -4.18 -23.11
CA GLY A 52 -16.59 -3.54 -24.20
C GLY A 52 -17.36 -2.48 -24.99
N ASP A 53 -18.67 -2.35 -24.80
CA ASP A 53 -19.46 -1.30 -25.46
C ASP A 53 -19.12 0.09 -24.91
N MET A 54 -18.97 1.06 -25.80
CA MET A 54 -18.72 2.45 -25.43
C MET A 54 -20.05 3.17 -25.14
N VAL A 55 -20.12 3.81 -23.98
CA VAL A 55 -21.31 4.52 -23.48
C VAL A 55 -20.91 5.88 -22.92
N GLU A 56 -21.78 6.87 -23.09
CA GLU A 56 -21.62 8.19 -22.46
C GLU A 56 -22.55 8.29 -21.25
N PHE A 57 -22.01 8.75 -20.12
CA PHE A 57 -22.79 8.91 -18.89
C PHE A 57 -22.33 10.11 -18.09
N MET A 58 -23.18 10.59 -17.20
CA MET A 58 -22.90 11.76 -16.39
C MET A 58 -22.11 11.39 -15.13
N ASN A 59 -21.02 12.13 -14.88
CA ASN A 59 -20.29 12.05 -13.62
C ASN A 59 -21.03 12.79 -12.49
N ARG A 60 -20.52 12.67 -11.26
CA ARG A 60 -21.09 13.35 -10.07
C ARG A 60 -21.07 14.88 -10.11
N ARG A 61 -20.36 15.48 -11.07
CA ARG A 61 -20.27 16.92 -11.30
C ARG A 61 -21.14 17.38 -12.47
N ASN A 62 -22.05 16.53 -12.95
CA ASN A 62 -22.93 16.76 -14.10
C ASN A 62 -22.17 17.06 -15.41
N VAL A 63 -21.02 16.42 -15.60
CA VAL A 63 -20.25 16.49 -16.86
C VAL A 63 -20.39 15.15 -17.57
N SER A 64 -20.72 15.17 -18.86
CA SER A 64 -20.80 13.99 -19.72
C SER A 64 -19.40 13.45 -19.97
N ILE A 65 -19.18 12.17 -19.70
CA ILE A 65 -17.91 11.46 -19.88
C ILE A 65 -18.17 10.18 -20.70
N SER A 66 -17.26 9.88 -21.63
CA SER A 66 -17.25 8.60 -22.34
C SER A 66 -16.62 7.52 -21.46
N GLY A 67 -17.16 6.31 -21.56
CA GLY A 67 -16.63 5.15 -20.87
C GLY A 67 -16.94 3.86 -21.60
N THR A 68 -16.35 2.78 -21.12
CA THR A 68 -16.57 1.42 -21.64
C THR A 68 -17.25 0.59 -20.57
N CYS A 69 -18.27 -0.18 -20.95
CA CYS A 69 -18.91 -1.14 -20.07
C CYS A 69 -17.91 -2.24 -19.67
N ARG A 70 -17.65 -2.38 -18.37
CA ARG A 70 -16.82 -3.44 -17.79
C ARG A 70 -17.56 -4.14 -16.66
N GLU A 71 -17.37 -5.45 -16.57
CA GLU A 71 -17.95 -6.26 -15.51
C GLU A 71 -17.13 -6.12 -14.22
N LEU A 72 -17.80 -5.84 -13.10
CA LEU A 72 -17.21 -5.81 -11.77
C LEU A 72 -18.19 -6.46 -10.80
N ASP A 73 -17.76 -7.51 -10.09
CA ASP A 73 -18.57 -8.27 -9.13
C ASP A 73 -19.92 -8.79 -9.71
N GLY A 74 -19.94 -9.18 -10.98
CA GLY A 74 -21.12 -9.68 -11.69
C GLY A 74 -22.09 -8.60 -12.18
N LEU A 75 -21.69 -7.32 -12.11
CA LEU A 75 -22.47 -6.17 -12.59
C LEU A 75 -21.75 -5.45 -13.73
N LEU A 76 -22.49 -5.14 -14.80
CA LEU A 76 -22.00 -4.33 -15.91
C LEU A 76 -22.05 -2.84 -15.54
N ILE A 77 -20.89 -2.19 -15.54
CA ILE A 77 -20.74 -0.79 -15.12
C ILE A 77 -19.95 -0.01 -16.16
N ALA A 78 -20.43 1.18 -16.52
CA ALA A 78 -19.75 2.12 -17.39
C ALA A 78 -18.52 2.70 -16.66
N MET A 79 -17.32 2.30 -17.10
CA MET A 79 -16.07 2.86 -16.58
C MET A 79 -15.57 3.96 -17.51
N PRO A 80 -15.30 5.17 -17.00
CA PRO A 80 -14.81 6.25 -17.86
C PRO A 80 -13.44 5.90 -18.46
N GLU A 81 -13.21 6.36 -19.68
CA GLU A 81 -11.86 6.36 -20.23
C GLU A 81 -10.97 7.28 -19.38
N GLY A 82 -9.96 6.69 -18.72
CA GLY A 82 -9.13 7.39 -17.72
C GLY A 82 -9.62 7.31 -16.26
N GLY A 83 -10.61 6.45 -15.95
CA GLY A 83 -11.08 6.19 -14.58
C GLY A 83 -10.04 5.48 -13.67
N PRO A 84 -10.24 5.49 -12.34
CA PRO A 84 -9.28 5.07 -11.30
C PRO A 84 -9.13 3.53 -11.17
N GLY A 85 -9.05 2.83 -12.30
CA GLY A 85 -8.81 1.39 -12.41
C GLY A 85 -7.45 1.04 -13.04
N GLY A 86 -6.52 1.99 -13.14
CA GLY A 86 -5.17 1.78 -13.64
C GLY A 86 -4.13 2.22 -12.59
N LYS A 87 -3.27 1.28 -12.19
CA LYS A 87 -2.23 1.36 -11.14
C LYS A 87 -2.78 1.20 -9.72
N GLY A 88 -2.91 -0.08 -9.35
CA GLY A 88 -3.08 -0.49 -7.97
C GLY A 88 -2.07 0.21 -7.06
N TYR A 89 -2.61 0.79 -6.00
CA TYR A 89 -1.89 1.30 -4.85
C TYR A 89 -1.03 0.18 -4.29
N GLY A 90 0.28 0.42 -4.22
CA GLY A 90 1.27 -0.58 -3.87
C GLY A 90 0.97 -1.27 -2.54
N ARG A 91 0.62 -2.54 -2.63
CA ARG A 91 0.93 -3.57 -1.63
C ARG A 91 0.77 -4.95 -2.27
N LEU A 92 1.81 -5.40 -2.98
CA LEU A 92 2.36 -6.76 -2.91
C LEU A 92 3.46 -6.90 -3.95
N GLY A 93 4.58 -7.50 -3.53
CA GLY A 93 5.33 -8.42 -4.37
C GLY A 93 6.23 -7.82 -5.45
N CYS A 94 7.52 -7.98 -5.21
CA CYS A 94 8.54 -8.12 -6.24
C CYS A 94 8.07 -9.12 -7.32
N ASP A 95 7.88 -8.64 -8.55
CA ASP A 95 7.83 -9.47 -9.75
C ASP A 95 8.67 -8.81 -10.84
N TYR A 96 9.61 -9.57 -11.38
CA TYR A 96 10.68 -9.12 -12.28
C TYR A 96 10.15 -9.04 -13.71
N GLY A 97 9.91 -7.81 -14.19
CA GLY A 97 9.73 -7.50 -15.60
C GLY A 97 10.71 -6.39 -16.00
N GLU A 98 11.56 -6.69 -16.99
CA GLU A 98 12.62 -5.84 -17.52
C GLU A 98 12.09 -4.56 -18.19
N LYS A 99 11.60 -3.62 -17.39
CA LYS A 99 11.35 -2.24 -17.78
C LYS A 99 11.88 -1.34 -16.66
N GLU A 100 13.10 -0.89 -16.89
CA GLU A 100 13.71 0.34 -16.38
C GLU A 100 12.98 0.96 -15.18
N TRP A 101 13.44 0.61 -13.97
CA TRP A 101 13.02 1.22 -12.72
C TRP A 101 13.42 2.70 -12.70
N GLN A 102 12.66 3.56 -13.35
CA GLN A 102 12.61 4.97 -13.01
C GLN A 102 11.82 5.08 -11.69
N GLY A 103 12.53 4.80 -10.59
CA GLY A 103 12.03 5.00 -9.25
C GLY A 103 11.40 6.39 -9.14
N GLY A 104 10.13 6.40 -8.73
CA GLY A 104 9.30 7.55 -8.37
C GLY A 104 9.74 8.90 -8.91
N ASN A 105 9.05 9.36 -9.96
CA ASN A 105 8.95 10.75 -10.39
C ASN A 105 9.98 11.70 -9.76
N ARG A 106 11.20 11.69 -10.30
CA ARG A 106 12.37 12.50 -9.86
C ARG A 106 12.08 14.02 -9.89
N GLU A 107 10.94 14.40 -10.47
CA GLU A 107 10.42 15.75 -10.65
C GLU A 107 9.91 16.39 -9.34
N TYR A 108 9.46 15.60 -8.36
CA TYR A 108 9.18 16.10 -7.00
C TYR A 108 10.37 15.82 -6.07
N ARG A 109 11.57 16.22 -6.48
CA ARG A 109 12.71 16.24 -5.55
C ARG A 109 12.38 17.28 -4.48
N HIS A 110 12.05 16.81 -3.29
CA HIS A 110 12.34 17.56 -2.07
C HIS A 110 13.70 18.22 -2.26
N GLU A 111 13.78 19.55 -2.06
CA GLU A 111 15.03 20.30 -2.06
C GLU A 111 16.11 19.43 -1.44
N THR A 112 17.20 19.20 -2.18
CA THR A 112 18.20 18.28 -1.64
C THR A 112 18.74 18.84 -0.35
N ARG A 113 19.13 17.96 0.56
CA ARG A 113 19.77 18.39 1.80
C ARG A 113 20.98 19.31 1.54
N ALA A 114 21.62 19.20 0.38
CA ALA A 114 22.67 20.11 -0.06
C ALA A 114 22.16 21.53 -0.36
N GLU A 115 21.06 21.65 -1.10
CA GLU A 115 20.39 22.93 -1.40
C GLU A 115 19.87 23.60 -0.10
N LEU A 116 19.22 22.82 0.78
CA LEU A 116 18.70 23.30 2.07
C LEU A 116 19.78 23.82 3.02
N LEU A 117 21.00 23.28 2.92
CA LEU A 117 22.14 23.66 3.76
C LEU A 117 23.04 24.71 3.09
N GLY A 118 22.72 25.13 1.86
CA GLY A 118 23.55 26.06 1.09
C GLY A 118 24.98 25.57 0.90
N LEU A 119 25.16 24.27 0.58
CA LEU A 119 26.49 23.69 0.36
C LEU A 119 27.08 24.20 -0.96
N THR A 120 28.34 24.63 -0.94
CA THR A 120 29.06 25.03 -2.16
C THR A 120 29.28 23.84 -3.09
N GLU A 121 29.60 24.09 -4.36
CA GLU A 121 29.87 23.03 -5.33
C GLU A 121 31.05 22.16 -4.89
N GLU A 122 32.09 22.77 -4.33
CA GLU A 122 33.27 22.07 -3.81
C GLU A 122 32.91 21.20 -2.59
N GLN A 123 32.06 21.70 -1.68
CA GLN A 123 31.57 20.90 -0.55
C GLN A 123 30.73 19.72 -1.02
N GLN A 124 29.90 19.91 -2.04
CA GLN A 124 29.07 18.84 -2.62
C GLN A 124 29.93 17.75 -3.25
N GLU A 125 30.95 18.12 -4.02
CA GLU A 125 31.89 17.18 -4.62
C GLU A 125 32.66 16.38 -3.57
N GLN A 126 33.16 17.05 -2.51
CA GLN A 126 33.82 16.38 -1.39
C GLN A 126 32.89 15.38 -0.67
N ILE A 127 31.63 15.75 -0.46
CA ILE A 127 30.65 14.87 0.18
C ILE A 127 30.35 13.66 -0.69
N GLU A 128 30.25 13.83 -2.01
CA GLU A 128 30.01 12.72 -2.93
C GLU A 128 31.22 11.79 -3.02
N ALA A 129 32.44 12.33 -3.00
CA ALA A 129 33.67 11.56 -2.89
C ALA A 129 33.67 10.70 -1.61
N ILE A 130 33.37 11.30 -0.44
CA ILE A 130 33.27 10.56 0.83
C ILE A 130 32.23 9.44 0.73
N ARG A 131 31.04 9.72 0.17
CA ARG A 131 29.99 8.71 0.02
C ARG A 131 30.42 7.57 -0.88
N SER A 132 31.01 7.87 -2.04
CA SER A 132 31.44 6.84 -2.98
C SER A 132 32.53 5.95 -2.41
N GLU A 133 33.49 6.53 -1.68
CA GLU A 133 34.55 5.80 -0.99
C GLU A 133 33.99 4.88 0.10
N GLU A 134 33.12 5.40 0.98
CA GLU A 134 32.48 4.63 2.06
C GLU A 134 31.58 3.53 1.50
N ILE A 135 30.87 3.82 0.41
CA ILE A 135 30.11 2.82 -0.34
C ILE A 135 31.08 1.74 -0.82
N ALA A 136 32.14 2.08 -1.54
CA ALA A 136 33.10 1.10 -2.05
C ALA A 136 33.74 0.25 -0.94
N ALA A 137 34.17 0.88 0.15
CA ALA A 137 34.83 0.25 1.29
C ALA A 137 33.94 -0.76 2.02
N HIS A 138 32.62 -0.50 2.08
CA HIS A 138 31.66 -1.34 2.77
C HIS A 138 30.73 -2.13 1.83
N ARG A 139 31.18 -2.38 0.60
CA ARG A 139 30.41 -3.13 -0.39
C ARG A 139 30.02 -4.52 0.11
N ASP A 140 30.97 -5.25 0.70
CA ASP A 140 30.76 -6.60 1.20
C ASP A 140 29.68 -6.65 2.29
N LEU A 141 29.60 -5.65 3.17
CA LEU A 141 28.55 -5.57 4.19
C LEU A 141 27.15 -5.46 3.55
N ARG A 142 27.03 -4.72 2.44
CA ARG A 142 25.77 -4.61 1.71
C ARG A 142 25.43 -5.89 0.96
N GLU A 143 26.43 -6.55 0.38
CA GLU A 143 26.24 -7.85 -0.27
C GLU A 143 25.76 -8.91 0.73
N LYS A 144 26.36 -8.97 1.93
CA LYS A 144 25.88 -9.86 3.02
C LYS A 144 24.45 -9.58 3.47
N MET A 145 24.02 -8.31 3.47
CA MET A 145 22.61 -7.97 3.75
C MET A 145 21.65 -8.44 2.64
N LEU A 146 22.09 -8.42 1.38
CA LEU A 146 21.31 -8.97 0.26
C LEU A 146 21.21 -10.49 0.39
N GLU A 147 22.33 -11.15 0.67
CA GLU A 147 22.38 -12.59 0.89
C GLU A 147 21.48 -13.02 2.06
N TYR A 148 21.53 -12.33 3.21
CA TYR A 148 20.60 -12.55 4.32
C TYR A 148 19.13 -12.48 3.84
N SER A 149 18.80 -11.51 2.97
CA SER A 149 17.44 -11.31 2.49
C SER A 149 16.96 -12.45 1.60
N GLU A 150 17.87 -13.06 0.85
CA GLU A 150 17.59 -14.27 0.06
C GLU A 150 17.44 -15.50 0.95
N GLN A 151 18.35 -15.71 1.89
CA GLN A 151 18.34 -16.85 2.81
C GLN A 151 17.08 -16.87 3.69
N ILE A 152 16.66 -15.73 4.24
CA ILE A 152 15.45 -15.67 5.06
C ILE A 152 14.19 -15.92 4.22
N ARG A 153 14.19 -15.48 2.95
CA ARG A 153 13.10 -15.74 2.01
C ARG A 153 13.02 -17.23 1.66
N GLU A 154 14.15 -17.89 1.44
CA GLU A 154 14.23 -19.33 1.18
C GLU A 154 13.71 -20.14 2.37
N LEU A 155 14.17 -19.83 3.59
CA LEU A 155 13.68 -20.47 4.82
C LEU A 155 12.16 -20.30 4.99
N THR A 156 11.63 -19.13 4.66
CA THR A 156 10.18 -18.85 4.74
C THR A 156 9.38 -19.59 3.67
N ASN A 157 9.92 -19.72 2.45
CA ASN A 157 9.24 -20.37 1.33
C ASN A 157 9.27 -21.91 1.39
N LYS A 158 10.13 -22.50 2.22
CA LYS A 158 10.25 -23.95 2.43
C LYS A 158 8.96 -24.59 2.99
N GLY A 159 8.01 -23.79 3.49
CA GLY A 159 6.71 -24.26 3.99
C GLY A 159 6.78 -25.00 5.33
N THR A 160 7.97 -25.07 5.94
CA THR A 160 8.22 -25.62 7.27
C THR A 160 8.99 -24.60 8.09
N PHE A 161 8.53 -24.35 9.31
CA PHE A 161 9.18 -23.39 10.20
C PHE A 161 10.35 -24.05 10.93
N ASP A 162 11.55 -23.53 10.71
CA ASP A 162 12.78 -23.92 11.37
C ASP A 162 13.27 -22.75 12.24
N GLU A 163 12.90 -22.78 13.53
CA GLU A 163 13.20 -21.68 14.46
C GLU A 163 14.71 -21.49 14.65
N ASP A 164 15.46 -22.58 14.77
CA ASP A 164 16.90 -22.55 15.03
C ASP A 164 17.65 -21.94 13.83
N ALA A 165 17.27 -22.31 12.60
CA ALA A 165 17.84 -21.72 11.40
C ALA A 165 17.52 -20.22 11.28
N VAL A 166 16.27 -19.81 11.56
CA VAL A 166 15.87 -18.40 11.54
C VAL A 166 16.64 -17.59 12.60
N ARG A 167 16.81 -18.14 13.80
CA ARG A 167 17.54 -17.48 14.88
C ARG A 167 19.01 -17.30 14.54
N ALA A 168 19.68 -18.33 14.03
CA ALA A 168 21.07 -18.25 13.60
C ALA A 168 21.27 -17.18 12.50
N LEU A 169 20.38 -17.14 11.51
CA LEU A 169 20.44 -16.16 10.43
C LEU A 169 20.19 -14.72 10.94
N ALA A 170 19.30 -14.55 11.92
CA ALA A 170 19.04 -13.26 12.55
C ALA A 170 20.27 -12.75 13.36
N GLU A 171 20.99 -13.64 14.02
CA GLU A 171 22.24 -13.31 14.73
C GLU A 171 23.33 -12.82 13.77
N GLU A 172 23.48 -13.46 12.61
CA GLU A 172 24.43 -13.02 11.58
C GLU A 172 24.05 -11.64 11.01
N LYS A 173 22.76 -11.40 10.75
CA LYS A 173 22.30 -10.06 10.38
C LYS A 173 22.59 -9.01 11.45
N ALA A 174 22.41 -9.34 12.73
CA ALA A 174 22.67 -8.40 13.80
C ALA A 174 24.13 -7.93 13.77
N LYS A 175 25.09 -8.84 13.53
CA LYS A 175 26.51 -8.50 13.36
C LYS A 175 26.73 -7.56 12.17
N ILE A 176 26.14 -7.87 11.01
CA ILE A 176 26.26 -7.01 9.81
C ILE A 176 25.67 -5.61 10.06
N GLN A 177 24.53 -5.53 10.75
CA GLN A 177 23.89 -4.27 11.08
C GLN A 177 24.73 -3.39 12.02
N VAL A 178 25.47 -4.01 12.95
CA VAL A 178 26.42 -3.29 13.81
C VAL A 178 27.50 -2.63 12.96
N GLU A 179 28.15 -3.38 12.07
CA GLU A 179 29.21 -2.85 11.22
C GLU A 179 28.70 -1.75 10.28
N MET A 180 27.52 -1.94 9.68
CA MET A 180 26.90 -0.91 8.85
C MET A 180 26.53 0.36 9.64
N ALA A 181 26.18 0.22 10.92
CA ALA A 181 25.88 1.36 11.78
C ALA A 181 27.15 2.17 12.09
N VAL A 182 28.26 1.49 12.36
CA VAL A 182 29.58 2.11 12.57
C VAL A 182 30.02 2.84 11.30
N ALA A 183 30.06 2.16 10.15
CA ALA A 183 30.41 2.76 8.86
C ALA A 183 29.57 4.01 8.53
N LYS A 184 28.25 3.94 8.79
CA LYS A 184 27.37 5.08 8.58
C LYS A 184 27.69 6.26 9.53
N ALA A 185 28.05 5.98 10.77
CA ALA A 185 28.43 7.02 11.73
C ALA A 185 29.75 7.69 11.32
N GLU A 186 30.72 6.90 10.86
CA GLU A 186 32.01 7.38 10.33
C GLU A 186 31.82 8.27 9.10
N MET A 187 31.10 7.77 8.08
CA MET A 187 30.73 8.56 6.91
C MET A 187 30.04 9.88 7.30
N HIS A 188 29.05 9.83 8.22
CA HIS A 188 28.37 11.03 8.68
C HIS A 188 29.31 12.01 9.40
N SER A 189 30.25 11.52 10.20
CA SER A 189 31.26 12.34 10.87
C SER A 189 32.14 13.07 9.84
N ARG A 190 32.64 12.35 8.83
CA ARG A 190 33.44 12.91 7.73
C ARG A 190 32.68 13.97 6.95
N ILE A 191 31.43 13.69 6.58
CA ILE A 191 30.54 14.67 5.92
C ILE A 191 30.31 15.90 6.80
N HIS A 192 30.14 15.72 8.11
CA HIS A 192 29.93 16.83 9.03
C HIS A 192 31.14 17.77 9.08
N ALA A 193 32.35 17.23 8.97
CA ALA A 193 33.60 18.00 8.96
C ALA A 193 33.78 18.88 7.69
N VAL A 194 33.08 18.59 6.59
CA VAL A 194 33.12 19.40 5.35
C VAL A 194 32.29 20.69 5.48
N MET A 195 31.30 20.71 6.38
CA MET A 195 30.39 21.84 6.58
C MET A 195 30.98 22.89 7.53
N THR A 196 30.60 24.15 7.33
CA THR A 196 30.93 25.24 8.28
C THR A 196 30.14 25.07 9.59
N PRO A 197 30.59 25.65 10.72
CA PRO A 197 29.87 25.59 11.99
C PRO A 197 28.41 26.07 11.88
N GLU A 198 28.14 27.10 11.07
CA GLU A 198 26.78 27.61 10.84
C GLU A 198 25.90 26.59 10.09
N GLN A 199 26.45 25.95 9.05
CA GLN A 199 25.77 24.89 8.29
C GLN A 199 25.50 23.66 9.16
N GLN A 200 26.40 23.34 10.09
CA GLN A 200 26.23 22.24 11.04
C GLN A 200 25.05 22.49 12.01
N GLU A 201 24.93 23.71 12.55
CA GLU A 201 23.79 24.09 13.38
C GLU A 201 22.47 24.06 12.60
N LEU A 202 22.49 24.57 11.36
CA LEU A 202 21.34 24.48 10.47
C LEU A 202 20.95 23.00 10.20
N ALA A 203 21.92 22.11 10.00
CA ALA A 203 21.69 20.69 9.83
C ALA A 203 21.09 19.99 11.06
N LYS A 204 21.42 20.45 12.28
CA LYS A 204 20.80 19.94 13.52
C LYS A 204 19.33 20.31 13.61
N ASN A 205 18.97 21.54 13.23
CA ASN A 205 17.58 22.02 13.23
C ASN A 205 16.70 21.24 12.24
N PHE A 206 17.20 20.99 11.02
CA PHE A 206 16.46 20.16 10.06
C PHE A 206 16.28 18.71 10.54
N ARG A 207 17.25 18.17 11.29
CA ARG A 207 17.15 16.83 11.87
C ARG A 207 16.09 16.77 12.96
N SER A 208 16.06 17.73 13.88
CA SER A 208 15.07 17.77 14.97
C SER A 208 13.65 17.97 14.44
N GLU A 209 13.44 18.85 13.45
CA GLU A 209 12.14 19.03 12.80
C GLU A 209 11.63 17.76 12.13
N ARG A 210 12.51 17.01 11.45
CA ARG A 210 12.14 15.74 10.83
C ARG A 210 11.76 14.67 11.86
N HIS A 211 12.41 14.67 13.03
CA HIS A 211 12.02 13.81 14.14
C HIS A 211 10.64 14.17 14.69
N ASN A 212 10.36 15.47 14.87
CA ASN A 212 9.07 15.96 15.37
C ASN A 212 7.92 15.68 14.38
N ARG A 213 8.15 15.86 13.07
CA ARG A 213 7.15 15.52 12.03
C ARG A 213 6.87 14.01 11.95
N ARG A 214 7.90 13.18 12.17
CA ARG A 214 7.74 11.72 12.24
C ARG A 214 7.03 11.23 13.49
N GLY A 215 7.19 11.93 14.62
CA GLY A 215 6.45 11.67 15.85
C GLY A 215 4.95 12.02 15.75
N ASN A 216 4.58 12.95 14.87
CA ASN A 216 3.19 13.37 14.69
C ASN A 216 2.42 12.53 13.65
N HIS A 217 3.10 11.69 12.87
CA HIS A 217 2.43 10.66 12.07
C HIS A 217 2.19 9.46 12.95
N HIS A 218 0.95 9.30 13.42
CA HIS A 218 0.43 8.06 13.97
C HIS A 218 0.64 6.94 12.94
N ARG A 219 1.81 6.28 12.96
CA ARG A 219 1.92 4.91 12.46
C ARG A 219 1.04 4.11 13.40
N GLY A 220 -0.16 3.74 12.95
CA GLY A 220 -0.92 2.66 13.56
C GLY A 220 -0.02 1.44 13.78
N PRO A 221 -0.34 0.58 14.76
CA PRO A 221 0.56 -0.47 15.21
C PRO A 221 1.06 -1.24 13.99
N GLY A 222 2.37 -1.15 13.76
CA GLY A 222 3.02 -1.84 12.65
C GLY A 222 2.66 -3.32 12.77
N GLY A 223 1.94 -3.82 11.78
CA GLY A 223 1.62 -5.24 11.66
C GLY A 223 2.91 -6.02 11.75
N GLY A 224 3.00 -6.83 12.80
CA GLY A 224 3.92 -7.94 12.84
C GLY A 224 3.54 -8.95 11.77
N TRP A 225 4.59 -9.67 11.35
CA TRP A 225 4.63 -10.78 10.39
C TRP A 225 4.58 -10.34 8.92
#